data_AF-A0A9P8Q4X9-F1
#
_entry.id   AF-A0A9P8Q4X9-F1
#
_cell.length_a   1.000
_cell.length_b   1.000
_cell.length_c   1.000
_cell.angle_alpha   90.00
_cell.angle_beta   90.00
_cell.angle_gamma   90.00
#
_symmetry.space_group_name_H-M   'P 1'
#
loop_
_entity.id
_entity.type
_entity.pdbx_description
1 polymer ?
#
loop_
_entity_poly.entity_id
_entity_poly.type
_entity_poly.pdbx_seq_one_letter_code
_entity_poly.pdbx_strand_id
1 'polypeptide(L)'
;KLAYQEKGFKSTEHALVIGSDSELIYRGRSSIPGELGFVQNMIDESYKLRDSIVWFSSIVSKKSNIKRLVDYLSQDGTPVPHKTNNFHVRKFVSGGENTEHWLLFWSYWGYRVEYPNEHFKGITPTSVHVKINLSHLGKVLEPLKEFLEVEETHEDDTASVHAIKITGYDPCWKRSFQRSLKQRHKKDLQLNQRVDRNKFVFVVKEDSICWKFGFNPSEFQSFQGYILQKLKLLKG
;
A
#
# COMPACT_ATOMS: atom_id res chain seq x y z
N LYS A 1 -51.89 1.83 -7.70
CA LYS A 1 -51.44 0.77 -6.77
C LYS A 1 -50.72 -0.29 -7.60
N LEU A 2 -49.40 -0.19 -7.74
CA LEU A 2 -48.57 -1.19 -8.42
C LEU A 2 -48.04 -2.15 -7.36
N ALA A 3 -48.58 -3.37 -7.35
CA ALA A 3 -48.18 -4.42 -6.43
C ALA A 3 -46.87 -5.05 -6.92
N TYR A 4 -45.82 -4.91 -6.10
CA TYR A 4 -44.57 -5.65 -6.27
C TYR A 4 -44.86 -7.13 -5.95
N GLN A 5 -44.76 -8.00 -6.95
CA GLN A 5 -44.82 -9.44 -6.73
C GLN A 5 -43.47 -9.92 -6.20
N GLU A 6 -43.46 -10.40 -4.95
CA GLU A 6 -42.34 -11.14 -4.37
C GLU A 6 -42.16 -12.45 -5.16
N LYS A 7 -41.12 -12.51 -6.00
CA LYS A 7 -40.68 -13.78 -6.57
C LYS A 7 -39.91 -14.54 -5.50
N GLY A 8 -40.57 -15.54 -4.92
CA GLY A 8 -39.99 -16.50 -3.99
C GLY A 8 -38.73 -17.15 -4.56
N PHE A 9 -37.66 -17.10 -3.78
CA PHE A 9 -36.42 -17.81 -4.02
C PHE A 9 -36.69 -19.31 -3.86
N LYS A 10 -36.68 -20.08 -4.96
CA LYS A 10 -36.77 -21.55 -4.89
C LYS A 10 -35.40 -22.09 -4.44
N SER A 11 -35.30 -22.52 -3.19
CA SER A 11 -34.14 -23.27 -2.71
C SER A 11 -34.14 -24.66 -3.34
N THR A 12 -33.16 -24.96 -4.18
CA THR A 12 -32.78 -26.34 -4.45
C THR A 12 -32.16 -26.91 -3.17
N GLU A 13 -32.76 -27.97 -2.63
CA GLU A 13 -32.20 -28.81 -1.58
C GLU A 13 -30.73 -29.12 -1.94
N HIS A 14 -29.79 -28.81 -1.03
CA HIS A 14 -28.39 -29.31 -0.92
C HIS A 14 -27.43 -28.29 -0.27
N ALA A 15 -27.87 -27.10 0.13
CA ALA A 15 -27.10 -26.27 1.05
C ALA A 15 -27.96 -25.95 2.28
N LEU A 16 -27.61 -26.54 3.43
CA LEU A 16 -28.14 -26.07 4.71
C LEU A 16 -27.60 -24.65 4.92
N VAL A 17 -28.45 -23.66 4.75
CA VAL A 17 -28.12 -22.26 5.03
C VAL A 17 -28.21 -22.09 6.54
N ILE A 18 -27.06 -22.21 7.22
CA ILE A 18 -26.97 -22.15 8.69
C ILE A 18 -26.93 -20.68 9.19
N GLY A 19 -26.69 -19.71 8.29
CA GLY A 19 -26.61 -18.29 8.64
C GLY A 19 -27.97 -17.60 8.73
N SER A 20 -28.08 -16.63 9.64
CA SER A 20 -29.20 -15.72 9.75
C SER A 20 -29.25 -14.70 8.60
N ASP A 21 -30.42 -14.11 8.38
CA ASP A 21 -30.62 -13.02 7.40
C ASP A 21 -29.59 -11.87 7.57
N SER A 22 -29.27 -11.51 8.82
CA SER A 22 -28.30 -10.45 9.12
C SER A 22 -26.86 -10.83 8.81
N GLU A 23 -26.53 -12.13 8.82
CA GLU A 23 -25.19 -12.62 8.48
C GLU A 23 -25.02 -12.78 6.97
N LEU A 24 -26.10 -13.10 6.26
CA LEU A 24 -26.06 -13.46 4.84
C LEU A 24 -26.43 -12.31 3.90
N ILE A 25 -27.27 -11.38 4.36
CA ILE A 25 -27.88 -10.36 3.50
C ILE A 25 -27.56 -8.96 4.03
N TYR A 26 -26.69 -8.26 3.31
CA TYR A 26 -26.55 -6.83 3.48
C TYR A 26 -27.58 -6.08 2.62
N ARG A 27 -28.56 -5.49 3.29
CA ARG A 27 -29.61 -4.66 2.66
C ARG A 27 -29.16 -3.21 2.39
N GLY A 28 -28.10 -2.76 3.07
CA GLY A 28 -27.45 -1.48 2.83
C GLY A 28 -28.12 -0.23 3.41
N ARG A 29 -27.31 0.82 3.61
CA ARG A 29 -27.75 2.23 3.61
C ARG A 29 -27.48 2.92 2.27
N SER A 30 -26.56 2.37 1.48
CA SER A 30 -26.18 2.83 0.15
C SER A 30 -27.05 2.15 -0.92
N SER A 31 -27.16 2.73 -2.11
CA SER A 31 -27.95 2.21 -3.24
C SER A 31 -27.44 0.88 -3.81
N ILE A 32 -26.29 0.39 -3.32
CA ILE A 32 -25.67 -0.88 -3.72
C ILE A 32 -25.89 -1.91 -2.61
N PRO A 33 -26.70 -2.96 -2.83
CA PRO A 33 -26.91 -4.03 -1.84
C PRO A 33 -25.79 -5.09 -1.90
N GLY A 34 -25.79 -6.00 -0.92
CA GLY A 34 -24.92 -7.17 -0.87
C GLY A 34 -23.47 -6.87 -0.45
N GLU A 35 -22.59 -7.86 -0.64
CA GLU A 35 -21.18 -7.81 -0.21
C GLU A 35 -20.44 -6.53 -0.64
N LEU A 36 -20.63 -6.09 -1.88
CA LEU A 36 -19.96 -4.88 -2.37
C LEU A 36 -20.35 -3.65 -1.55
N GLY A 37 -21.65 -3.43 -1.35
CA GLY A 37 -22.13 -2.28 -0.58
C GLY A 37 -21.74 -2.36 0.90
N PHE A 38 -21.66 -3.57 1.44
CA PHE A 38 -21.21 -3.80 2.81
C PHE A 38 -19.76 -3.34 2.98
N VAL A 39 -18.86 -3.82 2.12
CA VAL A 39 -17.43 -3.47 2.21
C VAL A 39 -17.20 -2.00 1.87
N GLN A 40 -17.93 -1.41 0.93
CA GLN A 40 -17.87 0.04 0.68
C GLN A 40 -18.25 0.85 1.91
N ASN A 41 -19.31 0.45 2.62
CA ASN A 41 -19.70 1.10 3.88
C ASN A 41 -18.62 0.94 4.96
N MET A 42 -17.98 -0.24 5.06
CA MET A 42 -16.84 -0.43 5.96
C MET A 42 -15.68 0.52 5.63
N ILE A 43 -15.40 0.73 4.34
CA ILE A 43 -14.36 1.66 3.89
C ILE A 43 -14.72 3.10 4.30
N ASP A 44 -15.97 3.54 4.06
CA ASP A 44 -16.44 4.86 4.48
C ASP A 44 -16.35 5.08 5.99
N GLU A 45 -16.74 4.09 6.78
CA GLU A 45 -16.67 4.14 8.25
C GLU A 45 -15.23 4.11 8.75
N SER A 46 -14.36 3.32 8.09
CA SER A 46 -12.95 3.21 8.48
C SER A 46 -12.20 4.54 8.42
N TYR A 47 -12.62 5.47 7.55
CA TYR A 47 -12.03 6.81 7.49
C TYR A 47 -12.23 7.60 8.79
N LYS A 48 -13.35 7.39 9.49
CA LYS A 48 -13.62 8.05 10.79
C LYS A 48 -12.73 7.47 11.90
N LEU A 49 -12.31 6.22 11.75
CA LEU A 49 -11.49 5.46 12.69
C LEU A 49 -9.99 5.46 12.31
N ARG A 50 -9.63 6.17 11.24
CA ARG A 50 -8.29 6.13 10.62
C ARG A 50 -7.15 6.45 11.60
N ASP A 51 -7.42 7.29 12.61
CA ASP A 51 -6.42 7.75 13.57
C ASP A 51 -6.23 6.76 14.73
N SER A 52 -7.11 5.75 14.86
CA SER A 52 -7.10 4.76 15.96
C SER A 52 -6.78 3.34 15.50
N ILE A 53 -7.04 3.01 14.23
CA ILE A 53 -6.84 1.67 13.68
C ILE A 53 -5.83 1.74 12.54
N VAL A 54 -4.78 0.93 12.63
CA VAL A 54 -3.69 0.89 11.65
C VAL A 54 -4.13 0.17 10.38
N TRP A 55 -4.79 -0.98 10.52
CA TRP A 55 -5.22 -1.81 9.39
C TRP A 55 -6.68 -2.22 9.53
N PHE A 56 -7.39 -2.11 8.42
CA PHE A 56 -8.74 -2.62 8.24
C PHE A 56 -8.69 -3.76 7.23
N SER A 57 -9.60 -4.72 7.36
CA SER A 57 -9.67 -5.85 6.45
C SER A 57 -11.08 -6.35 6.25
N SER A 58 -11.31 -6.98 5.11
CA SER A 58 -12.52 -7.75 4.81
C SER A 58 -12.18 -8.92 3.92
N ILE A 59 -12.83 -10.05 4.18
CA ILE A 59 -12.89 -11.15 3.23
C ILE A 59 -13.92 -10.77 2.15
N VAL A 60 -13.61 -11.09 0.91
CA VAL A 60 -14.46 -10.87 -0.26
C VAL A 60 -14.53 -12.18 -1.02
N SER A 61 -15.72 -12.61 -1.36
CA SER A 61 -16.02 -13.92 -1.94
C SER A 61 -16.28 -13.85 -3.44
N LYS A 62 -16.47 -12.64 -4.00
CA LYS A 62 -16.61 -12.44 -5.45
C LYS A 62 -15.41 -11.67 -6.01
N LYS A 63 -14.64 -12.30 -6.91
CA LYS A 63 -13.50 -11.66 -7.60
C LYS A 63 -13.88 -10.35 -8.31
N SER A 64 -15.08 -10.29 -8.89
CA SER A 64 -15.59 -9.08 -9.55
C SER A 64 -15.80 -7.91 -8.58
N ASN A 65 -16.14 -8.20 -7.31
CA ASN A 65 -16.25 -7.17 -6.28
C ASN A 65 -14.89 -6.61 -5.89
N ILE A 66 -13.83 -7.43 -5.85
CA ILE A 66 -12.47 -6.94 -5.56
C ILE A 66 -12.07 -5.82 -6.51
N LYS A 67 -12.25 -6.00 -7.82
CA LYS A 67 -11.86 -4.95 -8.79
C LYS A 67 -12.58 -3.63 -8.48
N ARG A 68 -13.89 -3.70 -8.24
CA ARG A 68 -14.72 -2.53 -7.92
C ARG A 68 -14.32 -1.88 -6.59
N LEU A 69 -13.95 -2.67 -5.60
CA LEU A 69 -13.47 -2.19 -4.29
C LEU A 69 -12.09 -1.55 -4.38
N VAL A 70 -11.18 -2.12 -5.18
CA VAL A 70 -9.87 -1.52 -5.46
C VAL A 70 -10.02 -0.18 -6.17
N ASP A 71 -10.88 -0.12 -7.18
CA ASP A 71 -11.17 1.14 -7.90
C ASP A 71 -11.82 2.17 -6.95
N TYR A 72 -12.66 1.72 -6.01
CA TYR A 72 -13.29 2.58 -4.99
C TYR A 72 -12.29 3.12 -3.96
N LEU A 73 -11.35 2.30 -3.49
CA LEU A 73 -10.27 2.71 -2.58
C LEU A 73 -9.25 3.64 -3.24
N SER A 74 -9.02 3.45 -4.55
CA SER A 74 -7.94 4.11 -5.27
C SER A 74 -8.19 5.61 -5.48
N GLN A 75 -7.15 6.40 -5.21
CA GLN A 75 -7.09 7.82 -5.56
C GLN A 75 -6.90 7.99 -7.07
N ASP A 76 -7.99 8.20 -7.80
CA ASP A 76 -8.03 8.46 -9.25
C ASP A 76 -7.98 9.97 -9.59
N GLY A 77 -7.37 10.78 -8.72
CA GLY A 77 -7.28 12.23 -8.89
C GLY A 77 -8.46 13.02 -8.31
N THR A 78 -9.52 12.35 -7.81
CA THR A 78 -10.56 13.00 -7.01
C THR A 78 -10.25 12.83 -5.52
N PRO A 79 -9.99 13.92 -4.77
CA PRO A 79 -9.73 13.85 -3.34
C PRO A 79 -11.04 13.54 -2.61
N VAL A 80 -11.28 12.25 -2.38
CA VAL A 80 -12.37 11.77 -1.52
C VAL A 80 -11.76 11.32 -0.20
N PRO A 81 -12.34 11.67 0.97
CA PRO A 81 -11.70 11.45 2.26
C PRO A 81 -11.30 9.98 2.51
N HIS A 82 -12.14 9.02 2.12
CA HIS A 82 -11.93 7.60 2.39
C HIS A 82 -10.92 6.89 1.45
N LYS A 83 -10.35 7.58 0.46
CA LYS A 83 -9.45 6.95 -0.54
C LYS A 83 -8.02 6.81 -0.01
N THR A 84 -7.40 5.66 -0.27
CA THR A 84 -6.01 5.35 0.09
C THR A 84 -5.33 4.56 -1.02
N ASN A 85 -4.02 4.71 -1.14
CA ASN A 85 -3.18 3.88 -2.01
C ASN A 85 -2.42 2.80 -1.22
N ASN A 86 -2.69 2.67 0.08
CA ASN A 86 -2.12 1.66 0.96
C ASN A 86 -3.15 0.56 1.19
N PHE A 87 -3.29 -0.30 0.20
CA PHE A 87 -4.17 -1.45 0.24
C PHE A 87 -3.57 -2.61 -0.54
N HIS A 88 -3.99 -3.81 -0.18
CA HIS A 88 -3.48 -5.05 -0.73
C HIS A 88 -4.61 -6.06 -0.84
N VAL A 89 -4.48 -6.95 -1.82
CA VAL A 89 -5.40 -8.07 -2.00
C VAL A 89 -4.61 -9.36 -2.07
N ARG A 90 -4.92 -10.29 -1.17
CA ARG A 90 -4.32 -11.63 -1.12
C ARG A 90 -5.39 -12.68 -1.40
N LYS A 91 -5.04 -13.73 -2.17
CA LYS A 91 -5.89 -14.92 -2.25
C LYS A 91 -5.89 -15.61 -0.88
N PHE A 92 -7.08 -15.78 -0.31
CA PHE A 92 -7.30 -16.50 0.92
C PHE A 92 -7.82 -17.89 0.58
N VAL A 93 -7.05 -18.91 0.93
CA VAL A 93 -7.39 -20.32 0.72
C VAL A 93 -7.75 -20.89 2.09
N SER A 94 -9.02 -21.19 2.29
CA SER A 94 -9.53 -21.79 3.54
C SER A 94 -10.38 -23.00 3.20
N GLY A 95 -9.92 -24.18 3.62
CA GLY A 95 -10.69 -25.42 3.71
C GLY A 95 -11.53 -25.82 2.49
N GLY A 96 -10.89 -26.40 1.47
CA GLY A 96 -11.52 -27.00 0.29
C GLY A 96 -10.91 -26.50 -1.04
N GLU A 97 -10.67 -27.40 -2.00
CA GLU A 97 -9.96 -27.07 -3.25
C GLU A 97 -10.71 -26.11 -4.19
N ASN A 98 -12.01 -25.84 -3.94
CA ASN A 98 -12.88 -25.12 -4.88
C ASN A 98 -13.40 -23.74 -4.40
N THR A 99 -13.17 -23.33 -3.15
CA THR A 99 -13.69 -22.05 -2.65
C THR A 99 -12.57 -21.02 -2.58
N GLU A 100 -12.57 -20.08 -3.54
CA GLU A 100 -11.63 -18.96 -3.54
C GLU A 100 -12.23 -17.76 -2.80
N HIS A 101 -11.50 -17.28 -1.80
CA HIS A 101 -11.77 -16.00 -1.17
C HIS A 101 -10.59 -15.05 -1.41
N TRP A 102 -10.86 -13.76 -1.27
CA TRP A 102 -9.85 -12.71 -1.34
C TRP A 102 -9.88 -11.90 -0.05
N LEU A 103 -8.72 -11.74 0.58
CA LEU A 103 -8.55 -10.82 1.68
C LEU A 103 -8.19 -9.45 1.10
N LEU A 104 -9.08 -8.47 1.24
CA LEU A 104 -8.80 -7.07 1.01
C LEU A 104 -8.43 -6.42 2.34
N PHE A 105 -7.29 -5.74 2.40
CA PHE A 105 -6.91 -4.97 3.57
C PHE A 105 -6.34 -3.61 3.16
N TRP A 106 -6.60 -2.59 3.98
CA TRP A 106 -6.22 -1.21 3.70
C TRP A 106 -5.82 -0.46 4.98
N SER A 107 -5.06 0.61 4.79
CA SER A 107 -4.58 1.48 5.84
C SER A 107 -4.60 2.93 5.41
N TYR A 108 -4.78 3.83 6.37
CA TYR A 108 -4.59 5.27 6.21
C TYR A 108 -3.24 5.74 6.74
N TRP A 109 -2.45 4.83 7.31
CA TRP A 109 -1.14 5.10 7.86
C TRP A 109 -0.07 4.99 6.77
N GLY A 110 1.07 5.63 7.03
CA GLY A 110 2.22 5.56 6.13
C GLY A 110 2.90 4.20 6.12
N TYR A 111 2.71 3.37 7.15
CA TYR A 111 3.36 2.04 7.26
C TYR A 111 2.84 1.07 6.21
N ARG A 112 3.74 0.34 5.56
CA ARG A 112 3.42 -0.57 4.46
C ARG A 112 3.93 -1.97 4.71
N VAL A 113 3.10 -2.94 4.37
CA VAL A 113 3.47 -4.35 4.35
C VAL A 113 4.28 -4.62 3.08
N GLU A 114 5.32 -5.45 3.19
CA GLU A 114 6.09 -5.90 2.03
C GLU A 114 5.22 -6.82 1.17
N TYR A 115 4.91 -6.38 -0.06
CA TYR A 115 4.00 -7.08 -0.93
C TYR A 115 4.41 -6.91 -2.40
N PRO A 116 4.85 -7.98 -3.09
CA PRO A 116 5.32 -7.90 -4.47
C PRO A 116 4.20 -7.72 -5.51
N ASN A 117 2.93 -7.75 -5.07
CA ASN A 117 1.71 -7.68 -5.90
C ASN A 117 1.65 -8.73 -7.02
N GLU A 118 1.18 -9.93 -6.67
CA GLU A 118 1.16 -11.07 -7.61
C GLU A 118 -0.17 -11.25 -8.36
N HIS A 119 -1.27 -10.66 -7.89
CA HIS A 119 -2.61 -11.06 -8.33
C HIS A 119 -3.47 -9.96 -8.96
N PHE A 120 -3.18 -8.67 -8.72
CA PHE A 120 -4.04 -7.58 -9.19
C PHE A 120 -3.23 -6.48 -9.89
N LYS A 121 -3.44 -6.36 -11.21
CA LYS A 121 -2.89 -5.27 -12.00
C LYS A 121 -3.44 -3.92 -11.50
N GLY A 122 -2.58 -2.91 -11.42
CA GLY A 122 -2.96 -1.55 -11.01
C GLY A 122 -2.78 -1.24 -9.52
N ILE A 123 -2.46 -2.23 -8.68
CA ILE A 123 -2.02 -1.96 -7.30
C ILE A 123 -0.52 -1.64 -7.33
N THR A 124 -0.11 -0.53 -6.71
CA THR A 124 1.32 -0.21 -6.66
C THR A 124 2.03 -1.21 -5.74
N PRO A 125 3.03 -1.94 -6.23
CA PRO A 125 3.78 -2.86 -5.38
C PRO A 125 4.55 -2.07 -4.32
N THR A 126 4.68 -2.65 -3.14
CA THR A 126 5.49 -2.11 -2.05
C THR A 126 6.86 -2.75 -1.98
N SER A 127 7.13 -3.76 -2.80
CA SER A 127 8.46 -4.30 -3.04
C SER A 127 8.69 -4.55 -4.53
N VAL A 128 9.90 -4.28 -4.98
CA VAL A 128 10.32 -4.60 -6.35
C VAL A 128 11.57 -5.46 -6.27
N HIS A 129 11.51 -6.65 -6.88
CA HIS A 129 12.66 -7.53 -6.97
C HIS A 129 13.66 -7.03 -8.00
N VAL A 130 14.88 -6.77 -7.56
CA VAL A 130 15.98 -6.30 -8.39
C VAL A 130 17.31 -6.61 -7.71
N LYS A 131 18.26 -7.15 -8.47
CA LYS A 131 19.59 -7.46 -7.94
C LYS A 131 20.42 -6.19 -7.71
N ILE A 132 20.80 -5.95 -6.47
CA ILE A 132 21.56 -4.77 -6.02
C ILE A 132 22.82 -5.24 -5.31
N ASN A 133 23.95 -4.63 -5.65
CA ASN A 133 25.16 -4.76 -4.86
C ASN A 133 25.14 -3.69 -3.77
N LEU A 134 24.92 -4.10 -2.51
CA LEU A 134 24.80 -3.19 -1.37
C LEU A 134 26.08 -2.37 -1.12
N SER A 135 27.26 -2.92 -1.43
CA SER A 135 28.53 -2.17 -1.31
C SER A 135 28.61 -0.96 -2.24
N HIS A 136 27.90 -1.00 -3.38
CA HIS A 136 27.82 0.15 -4.29
C HIS A 136 26.74 1.15 -3.87
N LEU A 137 25.77 0.72 -3.07
CA LEU A 137 24.67 1.58 -2.64
C LEU A 137 25.17 2.74 -1.77
N GLY A 138 26.13 2.50 -0.89
CA GLY A 138 26.77 3.57 -0.10
C GLY A 138 27.29 4.72 -0.97
N LYS A 139 27.98 4.40 -2.08
CA LYS A 139 28.47 5.40 -3.05
C LYS A 139 27.34 6.16 -3.74
N VAL A 140 26.20 5.52 -3.98
CA VAL A 140 25.01 6.15 -4.58
C VAL A 140 24.31 7.11 -3.62
N LEU A 141 24.32 6.79 -2.32
CA LEU A 141 23.69 7.57 -1.27
C LEU A 141 24.58 8.68 -0.71
N GLU A 142 25.90 8.58 -0.87
CA GLU A 142 26.87 9.55 -0.35
C GLU A 142 26.52 11.02 -0.68
N PRO A 143 26.10 11.39 -1.90
CA PRO A 143 25.70 12.77 -2.21
C PRO A 143 24.43 13.25 -1.48
N LEU A 144 23.68 12.33 -0.86
CA LEU A 144 22.40 12.58 -0.19
C LEU A 144 22.48 12.42 1.33
N LYS A 145 23.65 12.08 1.89
CA LYS A 145 23.81 11.75 3.32
C LYS A 145 23.39 12.85 4.29
N GLU A 146 23.45 14.12 3.87
CA GLU A 146 23.00 15.25 4.69
C GLU A 146 21.46 15.33 4.82
N PHE A 147 20.72 14.60 3.98
CA PHE A 147 19.25 14.63 3.91
C PHE A 147 18.61 13.29 4.29
N LEU A 148 19.43 12.26 4.51
CA LEU A 148 19.00 10.88 4.73
C LEU A 148 19.61 10.34 6.01
N GLU A 149 18.79 9.68 6.81
CA GLU A 149 19.25 8.78 7.86
C GLU A 149 19.40 7.39 7.23
N VAL A 150 20.61 6.84 7.29
CA VAL A 150 20.95 5.53 6.73
C VAL A 150 21.34 4.60 7.87
N GLU A 151 20.61 3.50 8.01
CA GLU A 151 20.85 2.46 9.00
C GLU A 151 21.18 1.16 8.27
N GLU A 152 22.34 0.58 8.55
CA GLU A 152 22.72 -0.73 8.03
C GLU A 152 22.23 -1.82 8.99
N THR A 153 21.64 -2.88 8.45
CA THR A 153 21.26 -4.08 9.19
C THR A 153 22.21 -5.20 8.78
N HIS A 154 22.87 -5.78 9.77
CA HIS A 154 23.79 -6.90 9.60
C HIS A 154 23.08 -8.21 9.97
N GLU A 155 23.43 -9.29 9.29
CA GLU A 155 22.98 -10.63 9.66
C GLU A 155 23.88 -11.17 10.78
N ASP A 156 23.27 -11.78 11.81
CA ASP A 156 23.93 -12.20 13.05
C ASP A 156 25.30 -12.88 12.78
N ASP A 157 26.32 -12.45 13.55
CA ASP A 157 27.72 -12.91 13.55
C ASP A 157 28.55 -12.70 12.26
N THR A 158 28.04 -12.01 11.23
CA THR A 158 28.84 -11.63 10.06
C THR A 158 28.93 -10.11 9.88
N ALA A 159 30.08 -9.61 9.41
CA ALA A 159 30.27 -8.19 9.08
C ALA A 159 29.50 -7.76 7.80
N SER A 160 28.73 -8.67 7.18
CA SER A 160 28.04 -8.45 5.91
C SER A 160 26.74 -7.66 6.14
N VAL A 161 26.55 -6.59 5.37
CA VAL A 161 25.31 -5.81 5.38
C VAL A 161 24.23 -6.60 4.64
N HIS A 162 23.15 -6.96 5.33
CA HIS A 162 22.01 -7.70 4.76
C HIS A 162 20.96 -6.75 4.17
N ALA A 163 20.78 -5.60 4.80
CA ALA A 163 19.84 -4.58 4.34
C ALA A 163 20.31 -3.16 4.71
N ILE A 164 19.92 -2.19 3.89
CA ILE A 164 20.15 -0.77 4.15
C ILE A 164 18.79 -0.09 4.24
N LYS A 165 18.45 0.39 5.44
CA LYS A 165 17.26 1.20 5.70
C LYS A 165 17.59 2.66 5.48
N ILE A 166 16.74 3.34 4.71
CA ILE A 166 16.91 4.72 4.29
C ILE A 166 15.66 5.47 4.73
N THR A 167 15.84 6.38 5.68
CA THR A 167 14.80 7.27 6.18
C THR A 167 15.10 8.69 5.73
N GLY A 168 14.06 9.42 5.33
CA GLY A 168 14.22 10.84 5.04
C GLY A 168 12.90 11.55 4.90
N TYR A 169 13.00 12.83 4.57
CA TYR A 169 11.85 13.69 4.32
C TYR A 169 12.07 14.44 3.03
N ASP A 170 10.99 14.56 2.24
CA ASP A 170 11.00 15.12 0.90
C ASP A 170 11.93 14.36 -0.09
N PRO A 171 11.59 14.27 -1.38
CA PRO A 171 12.34 13.44 -2.32
C PRO A 171 13.67 14.07 -2.74
N CYS A 172 14.71 13.95 -1.90
CA CYS A 172 15.98 14.66 -2.03
C CYS A 172 16.81 14.27 -3.26
N TRP A 173 16.56 13.08 -3.82
CA TRP A 173 17.15 12.59 -5.08
C TRP A 173 16.57 13.29 -6.32
N LYS A 174 15.45 14.00 -6.22
CA LYS A 174 14.85 14.70 -7.36
C LYS A 174 15.60 16.00 -7.66
N ARG A 175 15.74 16.29 -8.96
CA ARG A 175 16.35 17.56 -9.45
C ARG A 175 15.61 18.81 -8.94
N SER A 176 14.29 18.73 -8.76
CA SER A 176 13.49 19.84 -8.23
C SER A 176 13.90 20.20 -6.80
N PHE A 177 14.12 19.21 -5.94
CA PHE A 177 14.61 19.42 -4.58
C PHE A 177 16.00 20.08 -4.58
N GLN A 178 16.93 19.55 -5.37
CA GLN A 178 18.28 20.09 -5.49
C GLN A 178 18.30 21.55 -6.00
N ARG A 179 17.39 21.91 -6.92
CA ARG A 179 17.21 23.31 -7.36
C ARG A 179 16.66 24.20 -6.26
N SER A 180 15.69 23.70 -5.48
CA SER A 180 15.10 24.46 -4.38
C SER A 180 16.10 24.76 -3.26
N LEU A 181 17.05 23.86 -2.99
CA LEU A 181 18.13 24.09 -2.02
C LEU A 181 19.04 25.26 -2.40
N LYS A 182 19.24 25.52 -3.70
CA LYS A 182 20.00 26.68 -4.17
C LYS A 182 19.27 28.00 -3.96
N GLN A 183 17.95 27.95 -3.82
CA GLN A 183 17.10 29.13 -3.64
C GLN A 183 16.70 29.37 -2.18
N ARG A 184 16.67 28.32 -1.35
CA ARG A 184 16.38 28.43 0.10
C ARG A 184 17.66 28.84 0.84
N HIS A 185 17.62 29.96 1.56
CA HIS A 185 18.67 30.28 2.52
C HIS A 185 18.78 29.14 3.54
N LYS A 186 20.02 28.77 3.89
CA LYS A 186 20.38 27.68 4.82
C LYS A 186 19.69 27.77 6.21
N LYS A 187 19.08 28.92 6.54
CA LYS A 187 18.40 29.21 7.81
C LYS A 187 16.96 28.66 7.93
N ASP A 188 16.26 28.38 6.83
CA ASP A 188 14.88 27.84 6.86
C ASP A 188 14.83 26.30 6.92
N LEU A 189 15.99 25.64 6.97
CA LEU A 189 16.14 24.20 7.14
C LEU A 189 16.16 23.78 8.63
N GLN A 190 15.54 24.57 9.53
CA GLN A 190 15.33 24.10 10.88
C GLN A 190 14.34 22.92 10.86
N LEU A 191 14.89 21.76 11.21
CA LEU A 191 14.35 20.40 11.16
C LEU A 191 13.07 20.16 12.00
N ASN A 192 12.51 21.19 12.64
CA ASN A 192 11.70 21.02 13.85
C ASN A 192 10.18 20.95 13.65
N GLN A 193 9.66 20.97 12.42
CA GLN A 193 8.24 20.71 12.16
C GLN A 193 7.98 20.00 10.81
N ARG A 194 8.81 19.01 10.45
CA ARG A 194 8.49 18.18 9.28
C ARG A 194 7.33 17.26 9.63
N VAL A 195 6.15 17.56 9.09
CA VAL A 195 4.95 16.73 9.23
C VAL A 195 5.25 15.32 8.71
N ASP A 196 4.85 14.28 9.45
CA ASP A 196 5.04 12.86 9.07
C ASP A 196 4.55 12.51 7.66
N ARG A 197 3.70 13.34 7.06
CA ARG A 197 3.21 13.18 5.69
C ARG A 197 4.31 13.17 4.62
N ASN A 198 5.43 13.86 4.85
CA ASN A 198 6.54 13.91 3.88
C ASN A 198 7.65 12.90 4.19
N LYS A 199 7.49 12.11 5.27
CA LYS A 199 8.45 11.07 5.64
C LYS A 199 8.31 9.88 4.70
N PHE A 200 9.45 9.33 4.30
CA PHE A 200 9.54 8.04 3.64
C PHE A 200 10.53 7.14 4.36
N VAL A 201 10.30 5.84 4.28
CA VAL A 201 11.25 4.81 4.69
C VAL A 201 11.31 3.76 3.59
N PHE A 202 12.50 3.56 3.06
CA PHE A 202 12.82 2.50 2.10
C PHE A 202 13.81 1.54 2.71
N VAL A 203 13.70 0.26 2.35
CA VAL A 203 14.66 -0.77 2.73
C VAL A 203 15.18 -1.40 1.47
N VAL A 204 16.49 -1.37 1.28
CA VAL A 204 17.17 -1.98 0.14
C VAL A 204 17.87 -3.25 0.61
N LYS A 205 17.55 -4.37 -0.03
CA LYS A 205 18.20 -5.67 0.15
C LYS A 205 18.96 -6.03 -1.13
N GLU A 206 19.74 -7.11 -1.10
CA GLU A 206 20.46 -7.57 -2.30
C GLU A 206 19.54 -7.95 -3.46
N ASP A 207 18.31 -8.35 -3.18
CA ASP A 207 17.35 -8.87 -4.15
C ASP A 207 16.13 -7.97 -4.37
N SER A 208 15.99 -6.88 -3.61
CA SER A 208 14.77 -6.09 -3.59
C SER A 208 14.93 -4.67 -3.05
N ILE A 209 14.03 -3.78 -3.48
CA ILE A 209 13.79 -2.47 -2.88
C ILE A 209 12.36 -2.45 -2.32
N CYS A 210 12.22 -2.15 -1.04
CA CYS A 210 10.95 -2.20 -0.32
C CYS A 210 10.54 -0.81 0.20
N TRP A 211 9.30 -0.44 -0.04
CA TRP A 211 8.63 0.72 0.55
C TRP A 211 8.03 0.34 1.89
N LYS A 212 8.64 0.78 3.00
CA LYS A 212 8.18 0.48 4.37
C LYS A 212 7.33 1.59 4.97
N PHE A 213 7.59 2.85 4.58
CA PHE A 213 6.78 3.98 5.03
C PHE A 213 6.65 5.06 3.97
N GLY A 214 5.48 5.66 3.84
CA GLY A 214 5.23 6.89 3.07
C GLY A 214 3.86 6.88 2.40
N PHE A 215 3.43 8.06 1.94
CA PHE A 215 2.08 8.26 1.40
C PHE A 215 2.03 8.37 -0.14
N ASN A 216 3.15 8.63 -0.79
CA ASN A 216 3.20 8.95 -2.21
C ASN A 216 3.89 7.84 -3.05
N PRO A 217 3.13 7.07 -3.85
CA PRO A 217 3.69 5.98 -4.66
C PRO A 217 4.68 6.46 -5.71
N SER A 218 4.48 7.69 -6.23
CA SER A 218 5.40 8.29 -7.21
C SER A 218 6.78 8.57 -6.62
N GLU A 219 6.89 8.77 -5.31
CA GLU A 219 8.19 8.94 -4.63
C GLU A 219 8.96 7.64 -4.62
N PHE A 220 8.30 6.54 -4.21
CA PHE A 220 8.91 5.20 -4.25
C PHE A 220 9.38 4.83 -5.67
N GLN A 221 8.52 4.99 -6.67
CA GLN A 221 8.88 4.73 -8.08
C GLN A 221 10.07 5.58 -8.54
N SER A 222 10.08 6.87 -8.17
CA SER A 222 11.18 7.77 -8.53
C SER A 222 12.49 7.42 -7.83
N PHE A 223 12.44 6.97 -6.58
CA PHE A 223 13.59 6.55 -5.81
C PHE A 223 14.19 5.27 -6.40
N GLN A 224 13.35 4.28 -6.69
CA GLN A 224 13.74 3.07 -7.41
C GLN A 224 14.45 3.42 -8.72
N GLY A 225 13.86 4.30 -9.54
CA GLY A 225 14.48 4.74 -10.79
C GLY A 225 15.84 5.39 -10.59
N TYR A 226 15.99 6.24 -9.57
CA TYR A 226 17.26 6.89 -9.21
C TYR A 226 18.35 5.86 -8.84
N ILE A 227 18.05 4.94 -7.92
CA ILE A 227 18.99 3.91 -7.46
C ILE A 227 19.44 3.04 -8.63
N LEU A 228 18.51 2.53 -9.43
CA LEU A 228 18.83 1.66 -10.57
C LEU A 228 19.64 2.38 -11.64
N GLN A 229 19.36 3.65 -11.91
CA GLN A 229 20.15 4.43 -12.86
C GLN A 229 21.58 4.63 -12.36
N LYS A 230 21.75 4.99 -11.07
CA LYS A 230 23.07 5.26 -10.48
C LYS A 230 23.92 4.00 -10.33
N LEU A 231 23.33 2.88 -9.95
CA LEU A 231 24.03 1.60 -9.87
C LEU A 231 24.50 1.12 -11.25
N LYS A 232 23.74 1.38 -12.32
CA LYS A 232 24.18 1.08 -13.70
C LYS A 232 25.44 1.87 -14.07
N LEU A 233 25.52 3.15 -13.70
CA LEU A 233 26.67 4.01 -13.98
C LEU A 233 27.93 3.62 -13.21
N LEU A 234 27.82 2.87 -12.10
CA LEU A 234 28.96 2.38 -11.32
C LEU A 234 29.48 1.02 -11.80
N LYS A 235 28.74 0.34 -12.69
CA LYS A 235 29.13 -0.96 -13.28
C LYS A 235 29.84 -0.81 -14.63
N GLY A 236 29.72 0.36 -15.26
CA GLY A 236 30.46 0.71 -16.48
C GLY A 236 31.68 1.53 -16.13
#